data_AF-A0A2P2KKF3-F1
#
_entry.id   AF-A0A2P2KKF3-F1
#
_cell.length_a   1.000
_cell.length_b   1.000
_cell.length_c   1.000
_cell.angle_alpha   90.00
_cell.angle_beta   90.00
_cell.angle_gamma   90.00
#
_symmetry.space_group_name_H-M   'P 1'
#
loop_
_entity.id
_entity.type
_entity.pdbx_description
1 polymer ?
#
loop_
_entity_poly.entity_id
_entity_poly.type
_entity_poly.pdbx_seq_one_letter_code
_entity_poly.pdbx_strand_id
1 'polypeptide(L)' 'MEELRERRLTDPRLPRTYRIKVATKKFVPWPIEIRFCEPNTNTNQTKSPPRLRFWFRARGKLSDDKALHR' A
#
# COMPACT_ATOMS: atom_id res chain seq x y z
N MET A 1 2.69 -0.91 0.70
CA MET A 1 1.38 -1.30 1.32
C MET A 1 1.41 -1.23 2.83
N GLU A 2 2.47 -1.71 3.47
CA GLU A 2 2.64 -1.61 4.93
C GLU A 2 2.63 -0.15 5.43
N GLU A 3 3.42 0.72 4.81
CA GLU A 3 3.43 2.16 5.13
C GLU A 3 2.04 2.81 5.02
N LEU A 4 1.24 2.40 4.02
CA LEU A 4 -0.13 2.89 3.85
C LEU A 4 -1.06 2.40 4.97
N ARG A 5 -0.86 1.16 5.43
CA ARG A 5 -1.59 0.61 6.57
C ARG A 5 -1.23 1.37 7.86
N GLU A 6 0.05 1.58 8.11
CA GLU A 6 0.52 2.30 9.30
C GLU A 6 -0.02 3.73 9.35
N ARG A 7 0.02 4.45 8.22
CA ARG A 7 -0.62 5.76 8.10
C ARG A 7 -2.11 5.70 8.45
N ARG A 8 -2.84 4.69 7.98
CA ARG A 8 -4.29 4.54 8.26
C ARG A 8 -4.59 4.17 9.71
N LEU A 9 -3.65 3.56 10.43
CA LEU A 9 -3.81 3.25 11.85
C LEU A 9 -3.61 4.48 12.73
N THR A 10 -2.68 5.34 12.36
CA THR A 10 -2.27 6.50 13.15
C THR A 10 -2.94 7.80 12.74
N ASP A 11 -3.54 7.89 11.54
CA ASP A 11 -4.17 9.12 11.06
C ASP A 11 -5.34 9.55 11.95
N PRO A 12 -5.23 10.70 12.66
CA PRO A 12 -6.27 11.18 13.57
C PRO A 12 -7.53 11.63 12.83
N ARG A 13 -7.44 11.93 11.52
CA ARG A 13 -8.58 12.35 10.69
C ARG A 13 -9.53 11.20 10.39
N LEU A 14 -9.10 9.95 10.60
CA LEU A 14 -9.92 8.77 10.37
C LEU A 14 -10.74 8.41 11.62
N PRO A 15 -12.04 8.09 11.46
CA PRO A 15 -12.87 7.63 12.56
C PRO A 15 -12.23 6.46 13.30
N ARG A 16 -12.37 6.45 14.63
CA ARG A 16 -11.83 5.37 15.49
C ARG A 16 -12.31 3.99 15.04
N THR A 17 -13.57 3.87 14.62
CA THR A 17 -14.14 2.63 14.09
C THR A 17 -13.41 2.11 12.85
N TYR A 18 -13.00 3.01 11.95
CA TYR A 18 -12.21 2.67 10.78
C TYR A 18 -10.80 2.20 11.17
N ARG A 19 -10.14 2.92 12.09
CA ARG A 19 -8.81 2.54 12.60
C ARG A 19 -8.82 1.16 13.27
N ILE A 20 -9.83 0.87 14.10
CA ILE A 20 -10.02 -0.45 14.72
C ILE A 20 -10.20 -1.53 13.64
N LYS A 21 -11.03 -1.28 12.61
CA LYS A 21 -11.23 -2.21 11.49
C LYS A 21 -9.94 -2.50 10.72
N VAL A 22 -9.07 -1.50 10.54
CA VAL A 22 -7.76 -1.69 9.88
C VAL A 22 -6.81 -2.48 10.79
N ALA A 23 -6.87 -2.25 12.11
CA ALA A 23 -6.04 -2.96 13.10
C ALA A 23 -6.40 -4.45 13.20
N THR A 24 -7.70 -4.78 13.18
CA THR A 24 -8.18 -6.16 13.32
C THR A 24 -7.97 -7.02 12.07
N LYS A 25 -7.75 -6.40 10.91
CA LYS A 25 -7.53 -7.12 9.67
C LYS A 25 -6.14 -7.77 9.67
N LYS A 26 -6.08 -9.10 9.48
CA LYS A 26 -4.82 -9.84 9.29
C LYS A 26 -4.03 -9.20 8.15
N PHE A 27 -2.85 -8.71 8.47
CA PHE A 27 -1.94 -8.14 7.49
C PHE A 27 -0.97 -9.22 7.04
N VAL A 28 -1.04 -9.57 5.76
CA VAL A 28 -0.01 -10.38 5.11
C VAL A 28 0.89 -9.42 4.34
N PRO A 29 2.19 -9.34 4.69
CA PRO A 29 3.12 -8.51 3.95
C PRO A 29 3.13 -8.92 2.48
N TRP A 30 2.97 -7.95 1.59
CA TRP A 30 3.03 -8.20 0.17
C TRP A 30 4.47 -8.56 -0.23
N PRO A 31 4.68 -9.45 -1.22
CA PRO A 31 6.00 -9.82 -1.71
C PRO A 31 6.69 -8.66 -2.47
N ILE A 32 5.98 -7.53 -2.64
CA ILE A 32 6.49 -6.32 -3.27
C ILE A 32 6.32 -5.13 -2.32
N GLU A 33 7.30 -4.24 -2.36
CA GLU A 33 7.20 -2.92 -1.77
C GLU A 33 6.78 -1.92 -2.83
N ILE A 34 5.86 -1.03 -2.46
CA ILE A 34 5.35 0.04 -3.32
C ILE A 34 5.47 1.35 -2.55
N ARG A 35 6.07 2.36 -3.18
CA ARG A 35 6.17 3.74 -2.70
C ARG A 35 5.53 4.66 -3.72
N PHE A 36 4.46 5.34 -3.32
CA PHE A 36 3.79 6.31 -4.19
C PHE A 36 4.62 7.59 -4.28
N CYS A 37 4.73 8.15 -5.49
CA CYS A 37 5.43 9.42 -5.68
C CYS A 37 4.61 10.61 -5.16
N GLU A 38 3.28 10.51 -5.26
CA GLU A 38 2.35 11.52 -4.77
C GLU A 38 1.80 11.12 -3.39
N PRO A 39 1.53 12.08 -2.49
CA PRO A 39 0.97 11.79 -1.18
C PRO A 39 -0.41 11.17 -1.33
N ASN A 40 -0.53 9.91 -0.93
CA ASN A 40 -1.80 9.22 -0.93
C ASN A 40 -2.61 9.64 0.30
N THR A 41 -3.50 10.62 0.13
CA THR A 41 -4.53 11.01 1.12
C THR A 41 -5.81 10.21 0.95
N ASN A 42 -5.90 9.36 -0.07
CA ASN A 42 -7.13 8.66 -0.42
C ASN A 42 -7.39 7.49 0.54
N THR A 43 -8.58 7.53 1.13
CA THR A 43 -9.25 6.36 1.71
C THR A 43 -9.84 5.51 0.57
N ASN A 44 -11.01 4.90 0.73
CA ASN A 44 -11.71 4.19 -0.36
C ASN A 44 -12.28 5.17 -1.42
N GLN A 45 -11.55 6.24 -1.75
CA GLN A 45 -12.04 7.33 -2.58
C GLN A 45 -11.61 7.10 -4.04
N THR A 46 -12.59 7.12 -4.94
CA THR A 46 -12.47 6.81 -6.37
C THR A 46 -12.05 8.00 -7.24
N LYS A 47 -11.87 9.19 -6.65
CA LYS A 47 -11.47 10.41 -7.39
C LYS A 47 -9.95 10.59 -7.35
N SER A 48 -9.21 9.70 -8.01
CA SER A 48 -7.80 9.92 -8.33
C SER A 48 -7.66 10.44 -9.76
N PRO A 49 -6.65 11.28 -10.06
CA PRO A 49 -6.29 11.61 -11.44
C PRO A 49 -6.10 10.33 -12.27
N PRO A 50 -6.28 10.37 -13.61
CA PRO A 50 -6.06 9.23 -14.51
C PRO A 50 -4.57 8.94 -14.74
N ARG A 51 -3.73 9.17 -13.73
CA ARG A 51 -2.31 8.87 -13.71
C ARG A 51 -1.89 8.60 -12.27
N LEU A 52 -1.03 7.61 -12.07
CA LEU A 52 -0.45 7.28 -10.77
C LEU A 52 1.01 6.91 -10.98
N ARG A 53 1.92 7.62 -10.32
CA ARG A 53 3.35 7.32 -10.33
C ARG A 53 3.74 6.65 -9.01
N PHE A 54 4.44 5.53 -9.10
CA PHE A 54 4.96 4.83 -7.94
C PHE A 54 6.24 4.10 -8.29
N TRP A 55 7.10 3.95 -7.29
CA TRP A 55 8.21 3.02 -7.31
C TRP A 55 7.75 1.69 -6.74
N PHE A 56 8.19 0.58 -7.32
CA PHE A 56 8.02 -0.73 -6.72
C PHE A 56 9.30 -1.55 -6.78
N ARG A 57 9.44 -2.48 -5.86
CA ARG A 57 10.53 -3.47 -5.84
C ARG A 57 10.05 -4.78 -5.23
N ALA A 58 10.67 -5.89 -5.58
CA ALA A 58 10.47 -7.14 -4.87
C ALA A 58 11.04 -7.09 -3.44
N ARG A 59 10.38 -7.78 -2.51
CA ARG A 59 10.94 -8.13 -1.20
C ARG A 59 11.72 -9.43 -1.37
N GLY A 60 13.05 -9.34 -1.27
CA GLY A 60 13.94 -10.49 -1.42
C GLY A 60 14.53 -10.63 -2.82
N LYS A 61 15.10 -11.81 -3.10
CA LYS A 61 15.75 -12.12 -4.38
C LYS A 61 14.71 -12.70 -5.34
N LEU A 62 14.70 -12.18 -6.57
CA LEU A 62 13.93 -12.76 -7.67
C LEU A 62 14.72 -13.90 -8.31
N SER A 63 14.00 -14.89 -8.84
CA SER A 63 14.60 -15.91 -9.70
C SER A 63 15.20 -15.26 -10.95
N ASP A 64 16.30 -15.81 -11.48
CA ASP A 64 16.94 -15.32 -12.70
C ASP A 64 16.20 -15.77 -13.99
N ASP A 65 15.14 -16.57 -13.86
CA ASP A 65 14.30 -17.01 -14.98
C ASP A 65 13.48 -15.85 -15.56
N LYS A 66 13.80 -15.47 -16.82
CA LYS A 66 13.12 -14.39 -17.55
C LYS A 66 11.64 -14.66 -17.80
N ALA A 67 11.21 -15.92 -17.87
CA ALA A 67 9.81 -16.25 -18.10
C ALA A 67 8.90 -15.80 -16.93
N LEU A 68 9.46 -15.65 -15.73
CA LEU A 68 8.74 -15.22 -14.53
C LEU A 68 8.59 -13.68 -14.45
N HIS A 69 9.25 -12.92 -15.33
CA HIS A 69 9.27 -11.45 -15.32
C HIS A 69 8.70 -10.80 -16.57
N ARG A 70 8.08 -11.59 -17.46
CA ARG A 70 7.59 -11.14 -18.76
C ARG A 70 6.24 -10.42 -18.67
#